data_AF-A0A7Z0PA22-F1
#
_entry.id   AF-A0A7Z0PA22-F1
#
_cell.length_a   1.000
_cell.length_b   1.000
_cell.length_c   1.000
_cell.angle_alpha   90.00
_cell.angle_beta   90.00
_cell.angle_gamma   90.00
#
_symmetry.space_group_name_H-M   'P 1'
#
loop_
_entity.id
_entity.type
_entity.pdbx_description
1 polymer ?
#
loop_
_entity_poly.entity_id
_entity_poly.type
_entity_poly.pdbx_seq_one_letter_code
_entity_poly.pdbx_strand_id
1 'polypeptide(L)'
;MLNRPDKDSLRAMLESQVQQRLLDDPDALTTYAAQRDPERKPYVSKRTVQDKAFDKELDQMRADAEAGVIRTPERLQTGKGEPNLALDDYPGLKATATAPNEW
;
A
#
# COMPACT_ATOMS: atom_id res chain seq x y z
N MET A 1 10.26 -40.26 -54.95
CA MET A 1 9.43 -39.04 -55.02
C MET A 1 9.17 -38.61 -53.59
N LEU A 2 9.61 -37.40 -53.18
CA LEU A 2 9.31 -36.92 -51.83
C LEU A 2 7.81 -36.66 -51.74
N ASN A 3 7.12 -37.36 -50.84
CA ASN A 3 5.71 -37.10 -50.57
C ASN A 3 5.59 -35.72 -49.92
N ARG A 4 4.92 -34.80 -50.61
CA ARG A 4 4.59 -33.50 -50.04
C ARG A 4 3.66 -33.74 -48.84
N PRO A 5 4.00 -33.27 -47.63
CA PRO A 5 3.12 -33.40 -46.49
C PRO A 5 1.80 -32.68 -46.78
N ASP A 6 0.71 -33.24 -46.26
CA ASP A 6 -0.59 -32.61 -46.33
C ASP A 6 -0.57 -31.26 -45.61
N LYS A 7 -1.38 -30.31 -46.07
CA LYS A 7 -1.33 -28.92 -45.58
C LYS A 7 -1.56 -28.84 -44.07
N ASP A 8 -2.45 -29.66 -43.53
CA ASP A 8 -2.78 -29.61 -42.10
C ASP A 8 -1.69 -30.25 -41.25
N SER A 9 -1.06 -31.33 -41.74
CA SER A 9 0.11 -31.91 -41.08
C SER A 9 1.30 -30.93 -41.03
N LEU A 10 1.48 -30.14 -42.10
CA LEU A 10 2.54 -29.15 -42.18
C LEU A 10 2.28 -27.97 -41.22
N ARG A 11 1.03 -27.52 -41.12
CA ARG A 11 0.63 -26.47 -40.14
C ARG A 11 0.91 -26.93 -38.71
N ALA A 12 0.44 -28.12 -38.34
CA ALA A 12 0.64 -28.65 -36.98
C ALA A 12 2.14 -28.79 -36.63
N MET A 13 2.95 -29.27 -37.58
CA MET A 13 4.39 -29.36 -37.39
C MET A 13 5.03 -27.98 -37.17
N LEU A 14 4.68 -26.98 -37.98
CA LEU A 14 5.22 -25.63 -37.87
C LEU A 14 4.79 -24.95 -36.55
N GLU A 15 3.53 -25.11 -36.15
CA GLU A 15 3.02 -24.58 -34.87
C GLU A 15 3.81 -25.16 -33.68
N SER A 16 4.06 -26.47 -33.67
CA SER A 16 4.84 -27.10 -32.60
C SER A 16 6.28 -26.57 -32.51
N GLN A 17 6.92 -26.34 -33.66
CA GLN A 17 8.29 -25.79 -33.71
C GLN A 17 8.33 -24.34 -33.20
N VAL A 18 7.33 -23.53 -33.55
CA VAL A 18 7.21 -22.15 -33.09
C VAL A 18 6.99 -22.12 -31.58
N GLN A 19 6.10 -22.97 -31.05
CA GLN A 19 5.84 -23.07 -29.61
C GLN A 19 7.07 -23.50 -28.81
N GLN A 20 7.83 -24.48 -29.30
CA GLN A 20 9.07 -24.90 -28.65
C GLN A 20 10.11 -23.76 -28.63
N ARG A 21 10.30 -23.07 -29.76
CA ARG A 21 11.23 -21.93 -29.81
C ARG A 21 10.84 -20.79 -28.87
N LEU A 22 9.54 -20.54 -28.72
CA LEU A 22 9.02 -19.53 -27.79
C LEU A 22 9.24 -19.89 -26.32
N LEU A 23 9.25 -21.18 -25.99
CA LEU A 23 9.58 -21.66 -24.65
C LEU A 23 11.08 -21.50 -24.34
N ASP A 24 11.94 -21.77 -25.32
CA ASP A 24 13.39 -21.65 -25.18
C ASP A 24 13.87 -20.19 -25.19
N ASP A 25 13.28 -19.36 -26.06
CA ASP A 25 13.62 -17.95 -26.23
C ASP A 25 12.34 -17.09 -26.38
N PRO A 26 11.86 -16.48 -25.28
CA PRO A 26 10.67 -15.65 -25.31
C PRO A 26 10.86 -14.33 -26.07
N ASP A 27 12.10 -13.87 -26.24
CA ASP A 27 12.42 -12.60 -26.89
C ASP A 27 12.63 -12.76 -28.42
N ALA A 28 12.53 -13.99 -28.95
CA ALA A 28 12.67 -14.28 -30.38
C ALA A 28 11.55 -13.66 -31.25
N LEU A 29 10.41 -13.28 -30.67
CA LEU A 29 9.32 -12.61 -31.39
C LEU A 29 9.41 -11.09 -31.30
N THR A 30 9.76 -10.45 -32.42
CA THR A 30 9.59 -9.00 -32.55
C THR A 30 8.15 -8.67 -32.88
N THR A 31 7.45 -8.07 -31.91
CA THR A 31 6.08 -7.60 -32.10
C THR A 31 6.08 -6.16 -32.62
N TYR A 32 5.57 -5.93 -33.83
CA TYR A 32 5.45 -4.58 -34.41
C TYR A 32 4.26 -3.79 -33.86
N ALA A 33 3.34 -4.44 -33.14
CA ALA A 33 2.28 -3.73 -32.46
C ALA A 33 2.88 -2.80 -31.40
N ALA A 34 2.38 -1.57 -31.35
CA ALA A 34 2.75 -0.63 -30.31
C ALA A 34 2.44 -1.25 -28.95
N GLN A 35 3.46 -1.44 -28.13
CA GLN A 35 3.27 -1.85 -26.74
C GLN A 35 2.53 -0.72 -26.03
N ARG A 36 1.49 -1.08 -25.27
CA ARG A 36 0.73 -0.09 -24.49
C ARG A 36 1.71 0.65 -23.58
N ASP A 37 1.62 1.98 -23.55
CA ASP A 37 2.46 2.79 -22.68
C ASP A 37 2.37 2.24 -21.25
N PRO A 38 3.52 2.06 -20.57
CA PRO A 38 3.53 1.53 -19.21
C PRO A 38 2.67 2.42 -18.31
N GLU A 39 1.85 1.80 -17.46
CA GLU A 39 1.03 2.55 -16.52
C GLU A 39 1.93 3.44 -15.65
N ARG A 40 1.61 4.73 -15.61
CA ARG A 40 2.37 5.71 -14.83
C ARG A 40 2.21 5.35 -13.36
N LYS A 41 3.31 4.97 -12.71
CA LYS A 41 3.30 4.72 -11.27
C LYS A 41 2.77 5.96 -10.55
N PRO A 42 1.87 5.81 -9.55
CA PRO A 42 1.44 6.94 -8.74
C PRO A 42 2.67 7.59 -8.07
N TYR A 43 2.61 8.90 -7.85
CA TYR A 43 3.66 9.58 -7.10
C TYR A 43 3.62 9.11 -5.64
N VAL A 44 4.68 8.46 -5.18
CA VAL A 44 4.80 7.99 -3.79
C VAL A 44 5.90 8.79 -3.11
N SER A 45 5.58 9.39 -1.96
CA SER A 45 6.58 10.08 -1.13
C SER A 45 7.56 9.09 -0.51
N LYS A 46 8.77 9.56 -0.19
CA LYS A 46 9.73 8.76 0.58
C LYS A 46 9.15 8.50 1.98
N ARG A 47 9.36 7.29 2.51
CA ARG A 47 8.97 6.95 3.88
C ARG A 47 9.59 7.94 4.87
N THR A 48 8.75 8.50 5.73
CA THR A 48 9.16 9.41 6.78
C THR A 48 9.89 8.66 7.91
N VAL A 49 10.52 9.39 8.84
CA VAL A 49 11.14 8.78 10.03
C VAL A 49 10.07 8.12 10.92
N GLN A 50 8.87 8.69 10.97
CA GLN A 50 7.73 8.15 11.72
C GLN A 50 7.25 6.83 11.12
N ASP A 51 7.15 6.74 9.78
CA ASP A 51 6.73 5.52 9.09
C ASP A 51 7.66 4.35 9.45
N LYS A 52 8.97 4.61 9.50
CA LYS A 52 9.96 3.60 9.90
C LYS A 52 9.86 3.18 11.36
N ALA A 53 9.49 4.10 12.24
CA ALA A 53 9.28 3.80 13.65
C ALA A 53 8.02 2.95 13.83
N PHE A 54 6.95 3.28 13.10
CA PHE A 54 5.69 2.54 13.10
C PHE A 54 5.84 1.12 12.54
N ASP A 55 6.60 0.95 11.45
CA ASP A 55 6.92 -0.38 10.90
C ASP A 55 7.58 -1.27 11.96
N LYS A 56 8.53 -0.73 12.73
CA LYS A 56 9.20 -1.45 13.82
C LYS A 56 8.26 -1.80 14.98
N GLU A 57 7.36 -0.89 15.33
CA GLU A 57 6.36 -1.14 16.38
C GLU A 57 5.37 -2.23 15.96
N LEU A 58 4.91 -2.23 14.71
CA LEU A 58 4.08 -3.28 14.16
C LEU A 58 4.75 -4.65 14.20
N ASP A 59 6.03 -4.72 13.82
CA ASP A 59 6.79 -5.97 13.88
C ASP A 59 6.97 -6.46 15.33
N GLN A 60 7.17 -5.53 16.28
CA GLN A 60 7.22 -5.85 17.69
C GLN A 60 5.88 -6.40 18.21
N MET A 61 4.76 -5.77 17.85
CA MET A 61 3.42 -6.23 18.24
C MET A 61 3.10 -7.62 17.67
N ARG A 62 3.52 -7.90 16.43
CA ARG A 62 3.38 -9.24 15.83
C ARG A 62 4.16 -10.29 16.62
N ALA A 63 5.41 -10.00 16.95
CA ALA A 63 6.24 -10.89 17.76
C ALA A 63 5.66 -11.09 19.17
N ASP A 64 5.14 -10.04 19.80
CA ASP A 64 4.51 -10.13 21.12
C ASP A 64 3.21 -10.96 21.07
N ALA A 65 2.41 -10.82 20.00
CA ALA A 65 1.20 -11.61 19.79
C ALA A 65 1.51 -13.10 19.59
N GLU A 66 2.55 -13.42 18.80
CA GLU A 66 3.05 -14.79 18.65
C GLU A 66 3.57 -15.36 19.98
N ALA A 67 4.21 -14.52 20.79
CA ALA A 67 4.69 -14.88 22.12
C ALA A 67 3.59 -14.88 23.21
N GLY A 68 2.36 -14.47 22.89
CA GLY A 68 1.23 -14.38 23.83
C GLY A 68 1.37 -13.28 24.89
N VAL A 69 2.23 -12.28 24.65
CA VAL A 69 2.48 -11.17 25.59
C VAL A 69 1.51 -10.01 25.31
N ILE A 70 0.58 -9.75 26.23
CA ILE A 70 -0.35 -8.62 26.13
C ILE A 70 0.34 -7.36 26.67
N ARG A 71 0.82 -6.49 25.77
CA ARG A 71 1.30 -5.15 26.16
C ARG A 71 0.11 -4.21 26.31
N THR A 72 -0.18 -3.82 27.55
CA THR A 72 -1.07 -2.68 27.81
C THR A 72 -0.23 -1.41 27.68
N PRO A 73 -0.51 -0.50 26.72
CA PRO A 73 0.25 0.73 26.62
C PRO A 73 0.04 1.52 27.91
N GLU A 74 1.13 1.78 28.63
CA GLU A 74 1.09 2.64 29.80
C GLU A 74 0.78 4.04 29.28
N ARG A 75 -0.47 4.49 29.46
CA ARG A 75 -0.87 5.87 29.22
C ARG A 75 0.02 6.71 30.13
N LEU A 76 1.03 7.37 29.57
CA LEU A 76 1.88 8.32 30.27
C LEU A 76 0.97 9.25 31.06
N GLN A 77 0.89 9.03 32.37
CA GLN A 77 0.28 9.95 33.29
C GLN A 77 1.24 11.13 33.35
N THR A 78 0.97 12.15 32.53
CA THR A 78 1.58 13.46 32.68
C THR A 78 1.45 13.85 34.14
N GLY A 79 2.58 14.24 34.75
CA GLY A 79 2.78 14.26 36.19
C GLY A 79 1.71 15.00 36.99
N LYS A 80 1.65 14.67 38.29
CA LYS A 80 0.86 15.33 39.34
C LYS A 80 0.59 16.81 39.04
N GLY A 81 -0.61 17.07 38.54
CA GLY A 81 -1.15 18.38 38.25
C GLY A 81 -2.50 18.12 37.61
N GLU A 82 -3.56 18.68 38.19
CA GLU A 82 -4.94 18.52 37.75
C GLU A 82 -5.08 18.72 36.22
N PRO A 83 -6.09 18.12 35.56
CA PRO A 83 -6.31 18.42 34.15
C PRO A 83 -6.47 19.94 34.00
N ASN A 84 -5.58 20.58 33.22
CA ASN A 84 -5.67 21.99 32.78
C ASN A 84 -6.87 22.16 31.85
N LEU A 85 -8.05 21.86 32.37
CA LEU A 85 -9.36 21.94 31.73
C LEU A 85 -10.35 22.54 32.73
N ALA A 86 -9.87 23.34 33.68
CA ALA A 86 -10.73 24.16 34.50
C ALA A 86 -11.31 25.26 33.59
N LEU A 87 -12.61 25.53 33.74
CA LEU A 87 -13.28 26.61 32.99
C LEU A 87 -12.64 27.98 33.25
N ASP A 88 -11.94 28.11 34.37
CA ASP A 88 -11.22 29.32 34.79
C ASP A 88 -9.94 29.61 33.99
N ASP A 89 -9.34 28.59 33.35
CA ASP A 89 -8.16 28.73 32.49
C ASP A 89 -8.50 29.40 31.14
N TYR A 90 -9.79 29.51 30.84
CA TYR A 90 -10.31 30.07 29.60
C TYR A 90 -11.18 31.29 29.89
N PRO A 91 -10.56 32.47 30.09
CA PRO A 91 -11.28 33.66 30.53
C PRO A 91 -12.30 34.22 29.52
N GLY A 92 -12.33 33.68 28.29
CA GLY A 92 -13.31 34.03 27.25
C GLY A 92 -14.59 33.17 27.23
N LEU A 93 -14.68 32.11 28.05
CA LEU A 93 -15.84 31.20 28.09
C LEU A 93 -16.83 31.51 29.22
N LYS A 94 -16.52 32.47 30.09
CA LYS A 94 -17.43 32.91 31.15
C LYS A 94 -18.59 33.68 30.51
N ALA A 95 -19.77 33.07 30.52
CA ALA A 95 -21.00 33.65 30.02
C ALA A 95 -21.27 34.97 30.76
N THR A 96 -21.01 36.10 30.10
CA THR A 96 -21.50 37.40 30.55
C THR A 96 -23.02 37.34 30.42
N ALA A 97 -23.71 37.44 31.56
CA ALA A 97 -25.16 37.37 31.64
C ALA A 97 -25.83 38.22 30.54
N THR A 98 -26.75 37.58 29.81
CA THR A 98 -27.91 38.14 29.10
C THR A 98 -28.02 39.67 29.17
N ALA A 99 -27.62 40.35 28.11
CA ALA A 99 -28.21 41.63 27.77
C ALA A 99 -29.55 41.34 27.08
N PRO A 100 -30.67 41.95 27.50
CA PRO A 100 -31.94 41.80 26.79
C PRO A 100 -31.85 42.58 25.47
N ASN A 101 -32.01 41.89 24.34
CA ASN A 101 -32.20 42.54 23.05
C ASN A 101 -33.56 43.25 23.04
N GLU A 102 -33.54 44.58 22.90
CA GLU A 102 -34.67 45.35 22.40
C GLU A 102 -34.52 45.52 20.87
N TRP A 103 -35.65 45.51 20.18
CA TRP A 103 -35.82 45.28 18.74
C TRP A 103 -35.29 46.40 17.85
#